data_AF-A0A1Y2SS17-F1
#
_entry.id   AF-A0A1Y2SS17-F1
#
_cell.length_a   1.000
_cell.length_b   1.000
_cell.length_c   1.000
_cell.angle_alpha   90.00
_cell.angle_beta   90.00
_cell.angle_gamma   90.00
#
_symmetry.space_group_name_H-M   'P 1'
#
loop_
_entity.id
_entity.type
_entity.pdbx_description
1 polymer ?
#
loop_
_entity_poly.entity_id
_entity_poly.type
_entity_poly.pdbx_seq_one_letter_code
_entity_poly.pdbx_strand_id
1 'polypeptide(L)'
;MSNSLLNTAMSGINAAQVAMDVVANNVTNSTKTDYHRQTTVMTSNNGTQSPVGFIGNGVVVGTINREYSEFITQQKNAAQTKHSALNVYSQEIGKIDKSLAETNTNLSNFISDFFDRLGVLESNAEDSAARTTVLGTAEGLVNRFKKADETLRQIDRGVNARIGQNIQDINKYAEEIASLNNEITRMRGMGNGEPLALLDKRDEAVNQLNQLVEVNVVQQDGSTYNVSFGGGLTLVSGNKAYQVEAIPSSADSSRITLGYNNGTVGTREIDERFISQGALGGALQVRREAVDSTRNELNQLALVMADQFNQVQRGGIDLNGDKGADFFTFNQPEVISSSNNKGTAKIEVGYADTTQVKASDYTLKFESGNWAVQRVSDKAMIPVKKEGDTLAFDGLKVNINAAEAKEHDSYTLKTVSNVVATLEVNLKDSSQLATGTVKGAGPSDNRNMEKFLKLQDERLVEGKSSFASAYASLVSRVGSNTHKIQTSAETQGEIVKQLKSTHQSISGVNLDDEYIELQRFQQYYLANARVIQTATTMFDAILAIR
;
A
#
# COMPACT_ATOMS: atom_id res chain seq x y z
N MET A 1 -57.50 12.75 42.72
CA MET A 1 -56.34 13.64 42.49
C MET A 1 -55.01 13.03 42.94
N SER A 2 -54.89 12.39 44.12
CA SER A 2 -53.60 11.85 44.59
C SER A 2 -52.97 10.80 43.66
N ASN A 3 -53.76 9.88 43.10
CA ASN A 3 -53.24 8.80 42.25
C ASN A 3 -52.59 9.30 40.93
N SER A 4 -53.16 10.34 40.29
CA SER A 4 -52.58 10.94 39.07
C SER A 4 -51.29 11.70 39.34
N LEU A 5 -51.20 12.38 40.48
CA LEU A 5 -50.04 13.16 40.89
C LEU A 5 -48.87 12.27 41.30
N LEU A 6 -49.15 11.18 42.03
CA LEU A 6 -48.18 10.15 42.39
C LEU A 6 -47.64 9.40 41.16
N ASN A 7 -48.52 8.99 40.23
CA ASN A 7 -48.10 8.31 39.00
C ASN A 7 -47.22 9.22 38.12
N THR A 8 -47.57 10.50 38.00
CA THR A 8 -46.76 11.48 37.26
C THR A 8 -45.37 11.62 37.88
N ALA A 9 -45.30 11.83 39.19
CA ALA A 9 -44.02 11.98 39.89
C ALA A 9 -43.17 10.70 39.86
N MET A 10 -43.78 9.52 39.98
CA MET A 10 -43.08 8.23 39.87
C MET A 10 -42.52 8.00 38.47
N SER A 11 -43.28 8.36 37.43
CA SER A 11 -42.79 8.30 36.04
C SER A 11 -41.58 9.23 35.80
N GLY A 12 -41.60 10.43 36.41
CA GLY A 12 -40.48 11.38 36.37
C GLY A 12 -39.23 10.88 37.09
N ILE A 13 -39.39 10.23 38.24
CA ILE A 13 -38.29 9.56 38.98
C ILE A 13 -37.64 8.49 38.10
N ASN A 14 -38.43 7.60 37.50
CA ASN A 14 -37.91 6.51 36.67
C ASN A 14 -37.18 7.06 35.43
N ALA A 15 -37.75 8.06 34.77
CA ALA A 15 -37.10 8.70 33.62
C ALA A 15 -35.78 9.38 34.01
N ALA A 16 -35.73 10.02 35.19
CA ALA A 16 -34.52 10.63 35.71
C ALA A 16 -33.43 9.59 36.02
N GLN A 17 -33.78 8.42 36.58
CA GLN A 17 -32.83 7.33 36.84
C GLN A 17 -32.20 6.82 35.56
N VAL A 18 -33.01 6.51 34.54
CA VAL A 18 -32.50 6.06 33.23
C VAL A 18 -31.58 7.11 32.60
N ALA A 19 -31.95 8.38 32.69
CA ALA A 19 -31.11 9.46 32.17
C ALA A 19 -29.77 9.60 32.93
N MET A 20 -29.77 9.46 34.25
CA MET A 20 -28.55 9.42 35.05
C MET A 20 -27.67 8.22 34.71
N ASP A 21 -28.25 7.04 34.46
CA ASP A 21 -27.50 5.84 34.04
C ASP A 21 -26.84 6.04 32.66
N VAL A 22 -27.54 6.68 31.72
CA VAL A 22 -26.97 7.03 30.40
C VAL A 22 -25.81 8.00 30.54
N VAL A 23 -25.96 9.05 31.36
CA VAL A 23 -24.87 10.00 31.64
C VAL A 23 -23.68 9.29 32.30
N ALA A 24 -23.93 8.42 33.28
CA ALA A 24 -22.88 7.62 33.91
C ALA A 24 -22.16 6.69 32.93
N ASN A 25 -22.90 6.10 31.99
CA ASN A 25 -22.35 5.29 30.91
C ASN A 25 -21.48 6.13 29.96
N ASN A 26 -21.94 7.33 29.56
CA ASN A 26 -21.16 8.26 28.74
C ASN A 26 -19.84 8.63 29.43
N VAL A 27 -19.90 9.06 30.71
CA VAL A 27 -18.73 9.44 31.51
C VAL A 27 -17.73 8.29 31.57
N THR A 28 -18.20 7.07 31.82
CA THR A 28 -17.35 5.87 31.91
C THR A 28 -16.66 5.53 30.58
N ASN A 29 -17.29 5.84 29.44
CA ASN A 29 -16.75 5.58 28.11
C ASN A 29 -16.11 6.83 27.46
N SER A 30 -15.99 7.94 28.18
CA SER A 30 -15.51 9.23 27.64
C SER A 30 -14.11 9.18 27.01
N THR A 31 -13.27 8.22 27.42
CA THR A 31 -11.91 8.04 26.91
C THR A 31 -11.83 7.08 25.70
N LYS A 32 -12.92 6.40 25.36
CA LYS A 32 -12.96 5.52 24.18
C LYS A 32 -13.16 6.35 22.91
N THR A 33 -12.20 6.27 22.00
CA THR A 33 -12.14 7.13 20.79
C THR A 33 -13.31 6.94 19.82
N ASP A 34 -13.88 5.74 19.73
CA ASP A 34 -15.00 5.44 18.82
C ASP A 34 -16.34 5.24 19.55
N TYR A 35 -16.44 5.70 20.80
CA TYR A 35 -17.72 5.72 21.53
C TYR A 35 -18.57 6.91 21.10
N HIS A 36 -19.83 6.65 20.75
CA HIS A 36 -20.80 7.71 20.45
C HIS A 36 -21.58 8.07 21.72
N ARG A 37 -21.59 9.36 22.06
CA ARG A 37 -22.37 9.91 23.16
C ARG A 37 -23.84 9.51 23.02
N GLN A 38 -24.44 9.11 24.12
CA GLN A 38 -25.82 8.66 24.18
C GLN A 38 -26.71 9.72 24.83
N THR A 39 -27.88 9.98 24.24
CA THR A 39 -28.87 10.95 24.76
C THR A 39 -30.20 10.26 25.00
N THR A 40 -30.82 10.49 26.16
CA THR A 40 -32.18 10.02 26.44
C THR A 40 -33.22 10.91 25.77
N VAL A 41 -34.19 10.30 25.09
CA VAL A 41 -35.34 11.00 24.52
C VAL A 41 -36.56 10.71 25.38
N MET A 42 -37.00 11.72 26.12
CA MET A 42 -38.19 11.66 26.96
C MET A 42 -39.43 12.05 26.16
N THR A 43 -40.52 11.30 26.32
CA THR A 43 -41.81 11.54 25.66
C THR A 43 -42.93 11.57 26.70
N SER A 44 -43.95 12.39 26.48
CA SER A 44 -45.10 12.45 27.38
C SER A 44 -45.91 11.15 27.29
N ASN A 45 -46.30 10.61 28.44
CA ASN A 45 -47.22 9.48 28.48
C ASN A 45 -48.64 9.92 28.08
N ASN A 46 -49.42 9.03 27.45
CA ASN A 46 -50.78 9.34 27.01
C ASN A 46 -51.62 9.89 28.16
N GLY A 47 -52.28 11.04 27.95
CA GLY A 47 -53.07 11.69 28.99
C GLY A 47 -54.36 10.94 29.33
N THR A 48 -54.83 11.10 30.57
CA THR A 48 -56.13 10.61 31.00
C THR A 48 -57.21 11.64 30.65
N GLN A 49 -58.31 11.20 30.03
CA GLN A 49 -59.44 12.08 29.68
C GLN A 49 -60.18 12.53 30.94
N SER A 50 -60.48 13.82 31.01
CA SER A 50 -61.21 14.51 32.08
C SER A 50 -62.30 15.40 31.47
N PRO A 51 -63.38 15.77 32.21
CA PRO A 51 -64.42 16.68 31.73
C PRO A 51 -63.92 18.05 31.22
N VAL A 52 -62.68 18.44 31.57
CA VAL A 52 -62.05 19.71 31.18
C VAL A 52 -60.91 19.55 30.16
N GLY A 53 -60.69 18.34 29.63
CA GLY A 53 -59.63 18.04 28.66
C GLY A 53 -58.79 16.83 29.04
N PHE A 54 -57.61 16.67 28.43
CA PHE A 54 -56.67 15.59 28.77
C PHE A 54 -55.66 16.09 29.82
N ILE A 55 -55.48 15.31 30.88
CA ILE A 55 -54.44 15.54 31.88
C ILE A 55 -53.30 14.56 31.61
N GLY A 56 -52.07 15.05 31.41
CA GLY A 56 -50.91 14.20 31.10
C GLY A 56 -50.60 13.21 32.23
N ASN A 57 -50.14 12.00 31.87
CA ASN A 57 -49.77 10.94 32.82
C ASN A 57 -48.25 10.88 33.08
N GLY A 58 -47.59 12.04 33.03
CA GLY A 58 -46.15 12.16 33.20
C GLY A 58 -45.34 11.80 31.95
N VAL A 59 -44.17 11.19 32.15
CA VAL A 59 -43.12 11.04 31.13
C VAL A 59 -42.57 9.62 31.08
N VAL A 60 -42.12 9.18 29.92
CA VAL A 60 -41.39 7.92 29.73
C VAL A 60 -40.18 8.15 28.84
N VAL A 61 -39.10 7.39 29.05
CA VAL A 61 -37.98 7.37 28.10
C VAL A 61 -38.43 6.56 26.89
N GLY A 62 -38.63 7.24 25.76
CA GLY A 62 -39.08 6.61 24.51
C GLY A 62 -37.94 5.86 23.82
N THR A 63 -36.74 6.43 23.81
CA THR A 63 -35.54 5.81 23.24
C THR A 63 -34.26 6.42 23.81
N ILE A 64 -33.13 5.77 23.56
CA ILE A 64 -31.79 6.32 23.76
C ILE A 64 -31.15 6.41 22.37
N ASN A 65 -30.72 7.60 21.98
CA ASN A 65 -30.11 7.83 20.68
C ASN A 65 -28.59 7.95 20.81
N ARG A 66 -27.85 7.57 19.76
CA ARG A 66 -26.44 7.95 19.59
C ARG A 66 -26.37 9.34 18.94
N GLU A 67 -25.40 10.15 19.34
CA GLU A 67 -25.01 11.35 18.60
C GLU A 67 -24.08 10.94 17.46
N TYR A 68 -24.54 11.03 16.20
CA TYR A 68 -23.81 10.54 15.03
C TYR A 68 -23.98 11.45 13.82
N SER A 69 -22.88 11.72 13.13
CA SER A 69 -22.88 12.48 11.88
C SER A 69 -22.27 11.65 10.75
N GLU A 70 -23.13 11.09 9.90
CA GLU A 70 -22.72 10.27 8.76
C GLU A 70 -21.73 11.01 7.84
N PHE A 71 -22.02 12.29 7.54
CA PHE A 71 -21.16 13.12 6.69
C PHE A 71 -19.74 13.25 7.27
N ILE A 72 -19.60 13.54 8.56
CA ILE A 72 -18.28 13.70 9.19
C ILE A 72 -17.56 12.35 9.29
N THR A 73 -18.29 11.27 9.56
CA THR A 73 -17.72 9.91 9.55
C THR A 73 -17.20 9.53 8.16
N GLN A 74 -17.95 9.78 7.09
CA GLN A 74 -17.50 9.52 5.72
C GLN A 74 -16.26 10.33 5.35
N GLN A 75 -16.24 11.64 5.67
CA GLN A 75 -15.08 12.51 5.43
C GLN A 75 -13.85 12.05 6.23
N LYS A 76 -14.02 11.70 7.52
CA LYS A 76 -12.97 11.15 8.39
C LYS A 76 -12.41 9.87 7.79
N ASN A 77 -13.27 8.97 7.34
CA ASN A 77 -12.91 7.67 6.81
C ASN A 77 -12.11 7.82 5.50
N ALA A 78 -12.60 8.61 4.53
CA ALA A 78 -11.86 8.87 3.29
C ALA A 78 -10.48 9.48 3.55
N ALA A 79 -10.38 10.45 4.46
CA ALA A 79 -9.11 11.07 4.84
C ALA A 79 -8.15 10.08 5.51
N GLN A 80 -8.67 9.21 6.38
CA GLN A 80 -7.91 8.20 7.11
C GLN A 80 -7.35 7.13 6.18
N THR A 81 -8.13 6.64 5.21
CA THR A 81 -7.67 5.63 4.25
C THR A 81 -6.56 6.14 3.35
N LYS A 82 -6.69 7.40 2.91
CA LYS A 82 -5.64 8.08 2.14
C LYS A 82 -4.37 8.28 2.96
N HIS A 83 -4.52 8.69 4.23
CA HIS A 83 -3.37 8.79 5.13
C HIS A 83 -2.68 7.43 5.32
N SER A 84 -3.45 6.35 5.50
CA SER A 84 -2.90 4.99 5.65
C SER A 84 -2.07 4.56 4.44
N ALA A 85 -2.53 4.84 3.21
CA ALA A 85 -1.77 4.57 2.00
C ALA A 85 -0.44 5.36 1.96
N LEU A 86 -0.51 6.67 2.19
CA LEU A 86 0.66 7.56 2.18
C LEU A 86 1.66 7.21 3.29
N ASN A 87 1.18 6.83 4.47
CA ASN A 87 2.05 6.46 5.59
C ASN A 87 2.81 5.15 5.28
N VAL A 88 2.14 4.13 4.73
CA VAL A 88 2.83 2.92 4.27
C VAL A 88 3.84 3.26 3.17
N TYR A 89 3.47 4.11 2.21
CA TYR A 89 4.40 4.55 1.17
C TYR A 89 5.62 5.21 1.79
N SER A 90 5.43 6.25 2.61
CA SER A 90 6.49 7.02 3.25
C SER A 90 7.48 6.14 4.02
N GLN A 91 6.97 5.16 4.77
CA GLN A 91 7.80 4.26 5.57
C GLN A 91 8.69 3.37 4.69
N GLU A 92 8.14 2.80 3.61
CA GLU A 92 8.89 1.88 2.76
C GLU A 92 9.86 2.60 1.82
N ILE A 93 9.46 3.72 1.20
CA ILE A 93 10.38 4.49 0.36
C ILE A 93 11.50 5.14 1.18
N GLY A 94 11.23 5.53 2.44
CA GLY A 94 12.27 6.02 3.35
C GLY A 94 13.35 4.98 3.66
N LYS A 95 13.01 3.67 3.67
CA LYS A 95 14.02 2.60 3.79
C LYS A 95 14.89 2.51 2.53
N ILE A 96 14.29 2.66 1.35
CA ILE A 96 15.01 2.68 0.06
C ILE A 96 15.96 3.88 0.02
N ASP A 97 15.47 5.07 0.33
CA ASP A 97 16.25 6.31 0.36
C ASP A 97 17.46 6.20 1.28
N LYS A 98 17.23 5.78 2.53
CA LYS A 98 18.31 5.55 3.49
C LYS A 98 19.36 4.56 2.95
N SER A 99 18.92 3.47 2.32
CA SER A 99 19.85 2.46 1.77
C SER A 99 20.69 2.99 0.60
N LEU A 100 20.18 3.94 -0.18
CA LEU A 100 20.89 4.51 -1.33
C LEU A 100 21.78 5.69 -0.95
N ALA A 101 21.39 6.45 0.08
CA ALA A 101 22.06 7.66 0.54
C ALA A 101 23.25 7.40 1.51
N GLU A 102 23.50 6.15 1.90
CA GLU A 102 24.64 5.79 2.75
C GLU A 102 25.99 6.15 2.11
N THR A 103 26.72 7.07 2.72
CA THR A 103 27.98 7.63 2.18
C THR A 103 29.11 6.61 2.07
N ASN A 104 29.25 5.73 3.07
CA ASN A 104 30.29 4.69 3.10
C ASN A 104 30.03 3.54 2.13
N THR A 105 28.79 3.41 1.65
CA THR A 105 28.37 2.35 0.73
C THR A 105 27.91 2.96 -0.60
N ASN A 106 28.26 4.20 -0.90
CA ASN A 106 27.78 4.84 -2.13
C ASN A 106 28.40 4.20 -3.38
N LEU A 107 27.57 3.70 -4.30
CA LEU A 107 28.01 3.01 -5.51
C LEU A 107 28.89 3.89 -6.42
N SER A 108 28.65 5.20 -6.48
CA SER A 108 29.48 6.11 -7.28
C SER A 108 30.95 6.09 -6.85
N ASN A 109 31.23 5.94 -5.56
CA ASN A 109 32.61 5.85 -5.07
C ASN A 109 33.29 4.56 -5.54
N PHE A 110 32.56 3.43 -5.55
CA PHE A 110 33.08 2.16 -6.04
C PHE A 110 33.31 2.18 -7.56
N ILE A 111 32.42 2.85 -8.32
CA ILE A 111 32.60 3.06 -9.76
C ILE A 111 33.83 3.93 -10.00
N SER A 112 33.98 5.04 -9.27
CA SER A 112 35.16 5.91 -9.38
C SER A 112 36.45 5.17 -9.06
N ASP A 113 36.52 4.46 -7.93
CA ASP A 113 37.73 3.71 -7.55
C ASP A 113 38.08 2.65 -8.61
N PHE A 114 37.09 1.97 -9.19
CA PHE A 114 37.33 1.03 -10.29
C PHE A 114 38.01 1.69 -11.50
N PHE A 115 37.50 2.83 -11.97
CA PHE A 115 38.13 3.57 -13.07
C PHE A 115 39.49 4.17 -12.69
N ASP A 116 39.68 4.61 -11.44
CA ASP A 116 40.97 5.08 -10.93
C ASP A 116 42.02 3.96 -10.97
N ARG A 117 41.65 2.71 -10.62
CA ARG A 117 42.55 1.54 -10.76
C ARG A 117 42.87 1.22 -12.21
N LEU A 118 41.93 1.42 -13.14
CA LEU A 118 42.21 1.28 -14.57
C LEU A 118 43.22 2.35 -15.03
N GLY A 119 43.16 3.56 -14.48
CA GLY A 119 44.12 4.63 -14.80
C GLY A 119 45.54 4.29 -14.32
N VAL A 120 45.66 3.69 -13.14
CA VAL A 120 46.94 3.17 -12.64
C VAL A 120 47.47 2.04 -13.53
N LEU A 121 46.59 1.15 -13.98
CA LEU A 121 46.96 0.05 -14.88
C LEU A 121 47.37 0.54 -16.27
N GLU A 122 46.73 1.57 -16.81
CA GLU A 122 47.12 2.17 -18.10
C GLU A 122 48.60 2.56 -18.08
N SER A 123 49.07 3.18 -17.00
CA SER A 123 50.47 3.58 -16.86
C SER A 123 51.44 2.41 -16.62
N ASN A 124 50.94 1.22 -16.26
CA ASN A 124 51.74 0.06 -15.82
C ASN A 124 51.18 -1.26 -16.36
N ALA A 125 50.89 -1.33 -17.67
CA ALA A 125 50.11 -2.44 -18.24
C ALA A 125 50.77 -3.82 -18.14
N GLU A 126 52.09 -3.93 -17.93
CA GLU A 126 52.76 -5.22 -17.71
C GLU A 126 52.79 -5.66 -16.24
N ASP A 127 52.41 -4.78 -15.30
CA ASP A 127 52.46 -5.06 -13.86
C ASP A 127 51.33 -6.00 -13.42
N SER A 128 51.71 -7.21 -13.00
CA SER A 128 50.78 -8.23 -12.51
C SER A 128 50.01 -7.80 -11.25
N ALA A 129 50.63 -7.04 -10.35
CA ALA A 129 49.99 -6.52 -9.15
C ALA A 129 48.94 -5.45 -9.49
N ALA A 130 49.22 -4.56 -10.45
CA ALA A 130 48.25 -3.57 -10.93
C ALA A 130 47.02 -4.25 -11.55
N ARG A 131 47.23 -5.27 -12.39
CA ARG A 131 46.13 -6.05 -13.00
C ARG A 131 45.31 -6.81 -11.96
N THR A 132 45.97 -7.42 -10.97
CA THR A 132 45.31 -8.13 -9.87
C THR A 132 44.46 -7.17 -9.03
N THR A 133 44.95 -5.95 -8.83
CA THR A 133 44.21 -4.89 -8.12
C THR A 133 42.93 -4.52 -8.88
N VAL A 134 42.98 -4.37 -10.21
CA VAL A 134 41.78 -4.10 -11.03
C VAL A 134 40.73 -5.20 -10.88
N LEU A 135 41.14 -6.48 -10.91
CA LEU A 135 40.21 -7.59 -10.70
C LEU A 135 39.57 -7.56 -9.30
N GLY A 136 40.37 -7.36 -8.25
CA GLY A 136 39.85 -7.28 -6.87
C GLY A 136 38.89 -6.09 -6.67
N THR A 137 39.19 -4.93 -7.26
CA THR A 137 38.28 -3.77 -7.22
C THR A 137 36.99 -4.02 -8.02
N ALA A 138 37.07 -4.72 -9.16
CA ALA A 138 35.89 -5.12 -9.91
C ALA A 138 34.98 -6.07 -9.12
N GLU A 139 35.56 -7.06 -8.43
CA GLU A 139 34.83 -7.96 -7.52
C GLU A 139 34.15 -7.18 -6.39
N GLY A 140 34.85 -6.20 -5.81
CA GLY A 140 34.29 -5.28 -4.82
C GLY A 140 33.10 -4.48 -5.34
N LEU A 141 33.20 -3.95 -6.57
CA LEU A 141 32.13 -3.23 -7.24
C LEU A 141 30.91 -4.13 -7.52
N VAL A 142 31.12 -5.34 -8.04
CA VAL A 142 30.05 -6.32 -8.28
C VAL A 142 29.35 -6.69 -6.96
N ASN A 143 30.11 -6.95 -5.90
CA ASN A 143 29.56 -7.23 -4.58
C ASN A 143 28.73 -6.06 -4.04
N ARG A 144 29.15 -4.81 -4.32
CA ARG A 144 28.38 -3.65 -3.92
C ARG A 144 27.05 -3.55 -4.66
N PHE A 145 27.04 -3.76 -5.99
CA PHE A 145 25.80 -3.87 -6.76
C PHE A 145 24.88 -4.95 -6.19
N LYS A 146 25.40 -6.17 -5.99
CA LYS A 146 24.65 -7.30 -5.42
C LYS A 146 24.06 -6.93 -4.07
N LYS A 147 24.82 -6.27 -3.20
CA LYS A 147 24.32 -5.89 -1.88
C LYS A 147 23.18 -4.88 -1.93
N ALA A 148 23.25 -3.92 -2.84
CA ALA A 148 22.16 -2.97 -3.05
C ALA A 148 20.89 -3.66 -3.59
N ASP A 149 21.02 -4.55 -4.58
CA ASP A 149 19.87 -5.30 -5.12
C ASP A 149 19.27 -6.26 -4.08
N GLU A 150 20.08 -6.93 -3.26
CA GLU A 150 19.62 -7.77 -2.14
C GLU A 150 18.76 -7.00 -1.16
N THR A 151 19.18 -5.79 -0.76
CA THR A 151 18.39 -4.94 0.15
C THR A 151 17.04 -4.59 -0.47
N LEU A 152 17.00 -4.23 -1.75
CA LEU A 152 15.75 -3.93 -2.46
C LEU A 152 14.84 -5.17 -2.56
N ARG A 153 15.41 -6.37 -2.78
CA ARG A 153 14.65 -7.64 -2.75
C ARG A 153 14.14 -7.99 -1.35
N GLN A 154 14.85 -7.61 -0.29
CA GLN A 154 14.35 -7.76 1.08
C GLN A 154 13.16 -6.84 1.34
N ILE A 155 13.23 -5.59 0.88
CA ILE A 155 12.10 -4.64 0.95
C ILE A 155 10.90 -5.18 0.16
N ASP A 156 11.11 -5.68 -1.07
CA ASP A 156 10.05 -6.30 -1.88
C ASP A 156 9.35 -7.46 -1.16
N ARG A 157 10.12 -8.37 -0.56
CA ARG A 157 9.56 -9.48 0.24
C ARG A 157 8.78 -8.98 1.45
N GLY A 158 9.26 -7.94 2.14
CA GLY A 158 8.55 -7.30 3.25
C GLY A 158 7.22 -6.69 2.81
N VAL A 159 7.19 -6.04 1.65
CA VAL A 159 5.97 -5.49 1.05
C VAL A 159 4.99 -6.61 0.69
N ASN A 160 5.45 -7.71 0.09
CA ASN A 160 4.60 -8.88 -0.22
C ASN A 160 4.02 -9.53 1.05
N ALA A 161 4.80 -9.65 2.13
CA ALA A 161 4.30 -10.14 3.41
C ALA A 161 3.22 -9.21 4.00
N ARG A 162 3.42 -7.89 3.94
CA ARG A 162 2.42 -6.89 4.37
C ARG A 162 1.14 -6.96 3.53
N ILE A 163 1.24 -7.16 2.22
CA ILE A 163 0.07 -7.38 1.35
C ILE A 163 -0.72 -8.60 1.84
N GLY A 164 -0.05 -9.73 2.08
CA GLY A 164 -0.70 -10.94 2.61
C GLY A 164 -1.40 -10.69 3.96
N GLN A 165 -0.75 -9.99 4.89
CA GLN A 165 -1.34 -9.66 6.19
C GLN A 165 -2.55 -8.74 6.05
N ASN A 166 -2.47 -7.68 5.24
CA ASN A 166 -3.59 -6.77 5.01
C ASN A 166 -4.82 -7.52 4.47
N ILE A 167 -4.63 -8.52 3.60
CA ILE A 167 -5.71 -9.34 3.05
C ILE A 167 -6.37 -10.18 4.14
N GLN A 168 -5.59 -10.79 5.03
CA GLN A 168 -6.12 -11.53 6.18
C GLN A 168 -6.94 -10.63 7.10
N ASP A 169 -6.43 -9.44 7.40
CA ASP A 169 -7.13 -8.47 8.26
C ASP A 169 -8.41 -7.94 7.60
N ILE A 170 -8.41 -7.74 6.26
CA ILE A 170 -9.61 -7.36 5.50
C ILE A 170 -10.71 -8.43 5.68
N ASN A 171 -10.39 -9.71 5.50
CA ASN A 171 -11.36 -10.79 5.68
C ASN A 171 -11.89 -10.86 7.11
N LYS A 172 -10.99 -10.74 8.09
CA LYS A 172 -11.35 -10.70 9.52
C LYS A 172 -12.39 -9.61 9.81
N TYR A 173 -12.14 -8.38 9.36
CA TYR A 173 -13.07 -7.28 9.60
C TYR A 173 -14.36 -7.40 8.79
N ALA A 174 -14.32 -7.94 7.56
CA ALA A 174 -15.53 -8.22 6.80
C ALA A 174 -16.44 -9.26 7.49
N GLU A 175 -15.85 -10.33 8.03
CA GLU A 175 -16.56 -11.33 8.83
C GLU A 175 -17.14 -10.75 10.13
N GLU A 176 -16.36 -9.92 10.83
CA GLU A 176 -16.80 -9.25 12.05
C GLU A 176 -18.00 -8.33 11.78
N ILE A 177 -17.96 -7.52 10.71
CA ILE A 177 -19.08 -6.66 10.29
C ILE A 177 -20.32 -7.49 9.94
N ALA A 178 -20.16 -8.59 9.21
CA ALA A 178 -21.27 -9.48 8.85
C ALA A 178 -21.93 -10.13 10.09
N SER A 179 -21.10 -10.55 11.07
CA SER A 179 -21.56 -11.09 12.35
C SER A 179 -22.32 -10.02 13.17
N LEU A 180 -21.76 -8.81 13.26
CA LEU A 180 -22.39 -7.69 13.96
C LEU A 180 -23.72 -7.29 13.30
N ASN A 181 -23.80 -7.28 11.97
CA ASN A 181 -25.06 -7.07 11.26
C ASN A 181 -26.14 -8.09 11.64
N ASN A 182 -25.77 -9.37 11.77
CA ASN A 182 -26.69 -10.42 12.20
C ASN A 182 -27.16 -10.21 13.65
N GLU A 183 -26.23 -9.90 14.55
CA GLU A 183 -26.53 -9.68 15.97
C GLU A 183 -27.43 -8.44 16.18
N ILE A 184 -27.13 -7.33 15.49
CA ILE A 184 -27.94 -6.10 15.50
C ILE A 184 -29.36 -6.40 15.00
N THR A 185 -29.48 -7.12 13.89
CA THR A 185 -30.79 -7.47 13.31
C THR A 185 -31.60 -8.34 14.27
N ARG A 186 -30.96 -9.33 14.90
CA ARG A 186 -31.61 -10.19 15.91
C ARG A 186 -32.07 -9.39 17.13
N MET A 187 -31.23 -8.52 17.67
CA MET A 187 -31.57 -7.69 18.84
C MET A 187 -32.74 -6.75 18.57
N ARG A 188 -32.78 -6.12 17.39
CA ARG A 188 -33.91 -5.29 16.97
C ARG A 188 -35.18 -6.10 16.77
N GLY A 189 -35.08 -7.31 16.21
CA GLY A 189 -36.21 -8.22 16.03
C GLY A 189 -36.86 -8.68 17.34
N MET A 190 -36.13 -8.62 18.47
CA MET A 190 -36.67 -8.93 19.80
C MET A 190 -37.46 -7.77 20.42
N GLY A 191 -37.42 -6.57 19.84
CA GLY A 191 -38.12 -5.38 20.35
C GLY A 191 -37.50 -4.73 21.60
N ASN A 192 -36.27 -5.11 21.96
CA ASN A 192 -35.58 -4.66 23.18
C ASN A 192 -34.88 -3.28 23.05
N GLY A 193 -35.31 -2.46 22.08
CA GLY A 193 -34.66 -1.18 21.76
C GLY A 193 -33.41 -1.31 20.91
N GLU A 194 -32.69 -0.20 20.73
CA GLU A 194 -31.52 -0.11 19.86
C GLU A 194 -30.23 -0.66 20.52
N PRO A 195 -29.51 -1.61 19.89
CA PRO A 195 -28.29 -2.19 20.46
C PRO A 195 -27.07 -1.28 20.25
N LEU A 196 -27.04 -0.13 20.93
CA LEU A 196 -26.06 0.95 20.70
C LEU A 196 -24.59 0.49 20.76
N ALA A 197 -24.25 -0.41 21.68
CA ALA A 197 -22.88 -0.92 21.80
C ALA A 197 -22.46 -1.81 20.60
N LEU A 198 -23.39 -2.55 19.99
CA LEU A 198 -23.09 -3.36 18.80
C LEU A 198 -22.89 -2.49 17.57
N LEU A 199 -23.68 -1.42 17.46
CA LEU A 199 -23.53 -0.44 16.40
C LEU A 199 -22.15 0.26 16.49
N ASP A 200 -21.68 0.62 17.69
CA ASP A 200 -20.33 1.21 17.87
C ASP A 200 -19.22 0.23 17.48
N LYS A 201 -19.32 -1.04 17.88
CA LYS A 201 -18.38 -2.08 17.45
C LYS A 201 -18.36 -2.26 15.92
N ARG A 202 -19.52 -2.14 15.28
CA ARG A 202 -19.61 -2.26 13.81
C ARG A 202 -18.94 -1.08 13.13
N ASP A 203 -19.17 0.14 13.64
CA ASP A 203 -18.53 1.34 13.12
C ASP A 203 -17.00 1.29 13.35
N GLU A 204 -16.54 0.75 14.48
CA GLU A 204 -15.11 0.48 14.74
C GLU A 204 -14.54 -0.53 13.73
N ALA A 205 -15.19 -1.67 13.51
CA ALA A 205 -14.75 -2.67 12.54
C ALA A 205 -14.69 -2.11 11.10
N VAL A 206 -15.66 -1.28 10.72
CA VAL A 206 -15.64 -0.51 9.47
C VAL A 206 -14.43 0.43 9.43
N ASN A 207 -14.16 1.18 10.50
CA ASN A 207 -13.02 2.11 10.55
C ASN A 207 -11.68 1.37 10.43
N GLN A 208 -11.55 0.18 11.03
CA GLN A 208 -10.35 -0.66 10.90
C GLN A 208 -10.20 -1.20 9.48
N LEU A 209 -11.28 -1.76 8.90
CA LEU A 209 -11.29 -2.20 7.51
C LEU A 209 -10.89 -1.05 6.55
N ASN A 210 -11.44 0.12 6.80
CA ASN A 210 -11.21 1.32 6.01
C ASN A 210 -9.76 1.85 6.10
N GLN A 211 -8.99 1.49 7.14
CA GLN A 211 -7.55 1.79 7.19
C GLN A 211 -6.73 0.86 6.28
N LEU A 212 -7.22 -0.36 6.04
CA LEU A 212 -6.56 -1.37 5.21
C LEU A 212 -6.85 -1.13 3.73
N VAL A 213 -8.10 -0.83 3.41
CA VAL A 213 -8.53 -0.53 2.05
C VAL A 213 -9.74 0.40 2.01
N GLU A 214 -9.89 1.14 0.93
CA GLU A 214 -11.06 1.99 0.72
C GLU A 214 -12.32 1.15 0.59
N VAL A 215 -13.29 1.48 1.45
CA VAL A 215 -14.60 0.87 1.46
C VAL A 215 -15.70 1.92 1.40
N ASN A 216 -16.74 1.60 0.64
CA ASN A 216 -17.99 2.32 0.64
C ASN A 216 -18.99 1.53 1.48
N VAL A 217 -19.70 2.23 2.37
CA VAL A 217 -20.67 1.64 3.28
C VAL A 217 -22.05 2.20 2.95
N VAL A 218 -23.00 1.30 2.69
CA VAL A 218 -24.40 1.66 2.43
C VAL A 218 -25.26 0.94 3.45
N GLN A 219 -26.08 1.69 4.18
CA GLN A 219 -27.04 1.12 5.10
C GLN A 219 -28.32 0.70 4.36
N GLN A 220 -28.74 -0.54 4.53
CA GLN A 220 -29.95 -1.10 3.94
C GLN A 220 -31.00 -1.35 5.04
N ASP A 221 -32.26 -0.97 4.75
CA ASP A 221 -33.43 -1.20 5.60
C ASP A 221 -33.23 -0.72 7.06
N GLY A 222 -32.40 0.32 7.21
CA GLY A 222 -32.01 0.90 8.49
C GLY A 222 -31.17 -0.02 9.40
N SER A 223 -30.90 -1.28 9.03
CA SER A 223 -30.36 -2.29 9.95
C SER A 223 -29.02 -2.89 9.58
N THR A 224 -28.79 -3.16 8.31
CA THR A 224 -27.57 -3.85 7.87
C THR A 224 -26.66 -2.93 7.09
N TYR A 225 -25.35 -3.08 7.29
CA TYR A 225 -24.35 -2.44 6.43
C TYR A 225 -23.99 -3.37 5.28
N ASN A 226 -24.13 -2.85 4.06
CA ASN A 226 -23.49 -3.41 2.89
C ASN A 226 -22.17 -2.67 2.68
N VAL A 227 -21.08 -3.42 2.61
CA VAL A 227 -19.72 -2.87 2.48
C VAL A 227 -19.14 -3.36 1.17
N SER A 228 -18.69 -2.41 0.35
CA SER A 228 -18.03 -2.69 -0.92
C SER A 228 -16.65 -2.05 -0.98
N PHE A 229 -15.70 -2.74 -1.58
CA PHE A 229 -14.36 -2.29 -1.91
C PHE A 229 -14.36 -1.19 -3.00
N GLY A 230 -13.35 -0.31 -2.99
CA GLY A 230 -13.10 0.68 -4.04
C GLY A 230 -13.02 0.05 -5.45
N GLY A 231 -13.98 0.37 -6.33
CA GLY A 231 -14.17 -0.33 -7.61
C GLY A 231 -15.42 -1.21 -7.70
N GLY A 232 -16.20 -1.31 -6.61
CA GLY A 232 -17.58 -1.84 -6.63
C GLY A 232 -17.75 -3.30 -6.22
N LEU A 233 -16.70 -3.97 -5.73
CA LEU A 233 -16.77 -5.37 -5.30
C LEU A 233 -17.31 -5.49 -3.86
N THR A 234 -18.34 -6.30 -3.67
CA THR A 234 -18.98 -6.46 -2.35
C THR A 234 -18.14 -7.31 -1.40
N LEU A 235 -17.80 -6.77 -0.24
CA LEU A 235 -17.14 -7.48 0.87
C LEU A 235 -18.15 -7.97 1.92
N VAL A 236 -19.20 -7.19 2.18
CA VAL A 236 -20.28 -7.57 3.09
C VAL A 236 -21.61 -7.25 2.45
N SER A 237 -22.51 -8.24 2.42
CA SER A 237 -23.90 -8.08 1.99
C SER A 237 -24.80 -8.59 3.11
N GLY A 238 -25.41 -7.67 3.87
CA GLY A 238 -26.21 -8.02 5.04
C GLY A 238 -25.39 -8.81 6.07
N ASN A 239 -25.75 -10.07 6.29
CA ASN A 239 -25.09 -10.98 7.22
C ASN A 239 -24.04 -11.91 6.57
N LYS A 240 -23.73 -11.71 5.29
CA LYS A 240 -22.76 -12.53 4.55
C LYS A 240 -21.50 -11.73 4.25
N ALA A 241 -20.35 -12.27 4.64
CA ALA A 241 -19.04 -11.79 4.21
C ALA A 241 -18.58 -12.55 2.95
N TYR A 242 -17.92 -11.83 2.05
CA TYR A 242 -17.21 -12.37 0.90
C TYR A 242 -15.71 -12.29 1.16
N GLN A 243 -14.96 -13.20 0.57
CA GLN A 243 -13.54 -13.36 0.86
C GLN A 243 -12.70 -12.74 -0.25
N VAL A 244 -11.61 -12.11 0.16
CA VAL A 244 -10.47 -11.82 -0.71
C VAL A 244 -9.33 -12.76 -0.39
N GLU A 245 -8.49 -13.07 -1.36
CA GLU A 245 -7.43 -14.06 -1.22
C GLU A 245 -6.10 -13.49 -1.71
N ALA A 246 -5.01 -13.82 -1.00
CA ALA A 246 -3.67 -13.53 -1.45
C ALA A 246 -3.27 -14.61 -2.46
N ILE A 247 -3.23 -14.26 -3.75
CA ILE A 247 -2.93 -15.20 -4.83
C ILE A 247 -1.68 -14.76 -5.60
N PRO A 248 -0.93 -15.68 -6.23
CA PRO A 248 0.09 -15.31 -7.20
C PRO A 248 -0.52 -14.49 -8.34
N SER A 249 0.14 -13.40 -8.76
CA SER A 249 -0.33 -12.62 -9.91
C SER A 249 -0.22 -13.43 -11.19
N SER A 250 -1.22 -13.31 -12.05
CA SER A 250 -1.20 -13.95 -13.36
C SER A 250 -0.12 -13.40 -14.28
N ALA A 251 0.43 -12.20 -14.03
CA ALA A 251 1.51 -11.63 -14.83
C ALA A 251 2.92 -12.01 -14.32
N ASP A 252 3.03 -12.42 -13.06
CA ASP A 252 4.28 -12.77 -12.37
C ASP A 252 3.97 -13.60 -11.11
N SER A 253 4.17 -14.92 -11.17
CA SER A 253 3.82 -15.84 -10.07
C SER A 253 4.70 -15.68 -8.84
N SER A 254 5.81 -14.94 -8.92
CA SER A 254 6.63 -14.60 -7.76
C SER A 254 6.01 -13.49 -6.90
N ARG A 255 4.99 -12.80 -7.42
CA ARG A 255 4.30 -11.69 -6.74
C ARG A 255 2.96 -12.12 -6.22
N ILE A 256 2.62 -11.64 -5.02
CA ILE A 256 1.30 -11.77 -4.44
C ILE A 256 0.44 -10.57 -4.85
N THR A 257 -0.80 -10.84 -5.24
CA THR A 257 -1.82 -9.84 -5.54
C THR A 257 -3.15 -10.23 -4.89
N LEU A 258 -4.17 -9.41 -5.10
CA LEU A 258 -5.50 -9.60 -4.55
C LEU A 258 -6.37 -10.42 -5.50
N GLY A 259 -6.91 -11.52 -5.00
CA GLY A 259 -7.99 -12.28 -5.62
C GLY A 259 -9.32 -12.00 -4.91
N TYR A 260 -10.43 -12.03 -5.65
CA TYR A 260 -11.79 -11.95 -5.12
C TYR A 260 -12.52 -13.28 -5.30
N ASN A 261 -13.14 -13.77 -4.23
CA ASN A 261 -13.91 -15.01 -4.25
C ASN A 261 -15.35 -14.74 -3.76
N ASN A 262 -16.30 -14.77 -4.70
CA ASN A 262 -17.73 -14.59 -4.40
C ASN A 262 -18.44 -15.90 -3.99
N GLY A 263 -17.71 -17.01 -3.88
CA GLY A 263 -18.24 -18.35 -3.56
C GLY A 263 -18.93 -19.06 -4.72
N THR A 264 -18.91 -18.51 -5.94
CA THR A 264 -19.60 -19.10 -7.11
C THR A 264 -18.66 -19.49 -8.24
N VAL A 265 -17.66 -18.65 -8.58
CA VAL A 265 -16.86 -18.80 -9.82
C VAL A 265 -15.36 -18.98 -9.56
N GLY A 266 -14.99 -19.41 -8.36
CA GLY A 266 -13.60 -19.45 -7.89
C GLY A 266 -12.99 -18.05 -7.74
N THR A 267 -11.74 -18.00 -7.28
CA THR A 267 -11.01 -16.75 -7.04
C THR A 267 -10.58 -16.10 -8.35
N ARG A 268 -10.84 -14.80 -8.50
CA ARG A 268 -10.44 -13.99 -9.66
C ARG A 268 -9.49 -12.87 -9.26
N GLU A 269 -8.37 -12.73 -9.95
CA GLU A 269 -7.44 -11.62 -9.74
C GLU A 269 -8.12 -10.27 -9.96
N ILE A 270 -7.84 -9.33 -9.08
CA ILE A 270 -8.30 -7.96 -9.14
C ILE A 270 -7.16 -7.11 -9.68
N ASP A 271 -7.47 -6.28 -10.68
CA ASP A 271 -6.50 -5.33 -11.20
C ASP A 271 -6.13 -4.31 -10.11
N GLU A 272 -4.84 -4.27 -9.77
CA GLU A 272 -4.31 -3.44 -8.69
C GLU A 272 -4.53 -1.94 -8.88
N ARG A 273 -4.87 -1.49 -10.09
CA ARG A 273 -5.23 -0.08 -10.37
C ARG A 273 -6.49 0.36 -9.65
N PHE A 274 -7.38 -0.56 -9.32
CA PHE A 274 -8.57 -0.28 -8.50
C PHE A 274 -8.25 -0.25 -6.99
N ILE A 275 -7.01 -0.52 -6.60
CA ILE A 275 -6.56 -0.61 -5.21
C ILE A 275 -5.54 0.50 -4.93
N SER A 276 -6.02 1.75 -4.88
CA SER A 276 -5.15 2.92 -4.74
C SER A 276 -5.02 3.48 -3.32
N GLN A 277 -5.90 3.08 -2.40
CA GLN A 277 -5.97 3.67 -1.05
C GLN A 277 -5.87 2.60 0.05
N GLY A 278 -5.69 3.04 1.30
CA GLY A 278 -5.48 2.17 2.46
C GLY A 278 -4.08 1.56 2.49
N ALA A 279 -3.78 0.86 3.58
CA ALA A 279 -2.49 0.20 3.76
C ALA A 279 -2.16 -0.79 2.63
N LEU A 280 -3.17 -1.45 2.04
CA LEU A 280 -3.01 -2.35 0.90
C LEU A 280 -2.63 -1.58 -0.37
N GLY A 281 -3.38 -0.51 -0.70
CA GLY A 281 -3.07 0.31 -1.88
C GLY A 281 -1.69 0.96 -1.79
N GLY A 282 -1.32 1.47 -0.61
CA GLY A 282 0.02 2.00 -0.35
C GLY A 282 1.13 0.97 -0.56
N ALA A 283 0.96 -0.27 -0.06
CA ALA A 283 1.93 -1.34 -0.25
C ALA A 283 2.08 -1.73 -1.74
N LEU A 284 0.98 -1.86 -2.46
CA LEU A 284 0.99 -2.15 -3.90
C LEU A 284 1.64 -1.02 -4.71
N GLN A 285 1.39 0.25 -4.34
CA GLN A 285 1.98 1.41 -4.98
C GLN A 285 3.49 1.48 -4.76
N VAL A 286 3.98 1.26 -3.52
CA VAL A 286 5.42 1.19 -3.20
C VAL A 286 6.13 0.18 -4.09
N ARG A 287 5.54 -1.01 -4.23
CA ARG A 287 6.13 -2.07 -5.05
C ARG A 287 6.36 -1.60 -6.48
N ARG A 288 5.32 -1.03 -7.11
CA ARG A 288 5.36 -0.61 -8.52
C ARG A 288 6.20 0.65 -8.74
N GLU A 289 6.03 1.67 -7.91
CA GLU A 289 6.57 3.02 -8.17
C GLU A 289 7.92 3.27 -7.50
N ALA A 290 8.22 2.57 -6.40
CA ALA A 290 9.48 2.73 -5.68
C ALA A 290 10.41 1.55 -5.88
N VAL A 291 9.98 0.33 -5.50
CA VAL A 291 10.86 -0.86 -5.50
C VAL A 291 11.25 -1.26 -6.92
N ASP A 292 10.28 -1.48 -7.80
CA ASP A 292 10.54 -1.95 -9.17
C ASP A 292 11.32 -0.94 -9.98
N SER A 293 10.93 0.33 -9.92
CA SER A 293 11.65 1.43 -10.60
C SER A 293 13.09 1.52 -10.12
N THR A 294 13.33 1.51 -8.81
CA THR A 294 14.69 1.59 -8.23
C THR A 294 15.53 0.38 -8.62
N ARG A 295 14.97 -0.83 -8.54
CA ARG A 295 15.67 -2.05 -8.93
C ARG A 295 16.01 -2.04 -10.42
N ASN A 296 15.08 -1.64 -11.28
CA ASN A 296 15.33 -1.60 -12.72
C ASN A 296 16.40 -0.56 -13.08
N GLU A 297 16.42 0.61 -12.45
CA GLU A 297 17.47 1.62 -12.67
C GLU A 297 18.85 1.14 -12.20
N LEU A 298 18.92 0.50 -11.02
CA LEU A 298 20.17 -0.08 -10.52
C LEU A 298 20.69 -1.20 -11.45
N ASN A 299 19.79 -2.06 -11.92
CA ASN A 299 20.17 -3.18 -12.78
C ASN A 299 20.49 -2.73 -14.22
N GLN A 300 19.81 -1.71 -14.74
CA GLN A 300 20.16 -1.08 -16.02
C GLN A 300 21.57 -0.49 -15.95
N LEU A 301 21.91 0.21 -14.86
CA LEU A 301 23.25 0.76 -14.68
C LEU A 301 24.32 -0.34 -14.74
N ALA A 302 24.10 -1.45 -14.01
CA ALA A 302 24.99 -2.60 -14.01
C ALA A 302 25.10 -3.26 -15.40
N LEU A 303 23.98 -3.40 -16.11
CA LEU A 303 23.93 -3.96 -17.47
C LEU A 303 24.79 -3.14 -18.43
N VAL A 304 24.54 -1.83 -18.49
CA VAL A 304 25.26 -0.96 -19.42
C VAL A 304 26.73 -0.95 -19.07
N MET A 305 27.09 -0.84 -17.79
CA MET A 305 28.49 -0.88 -17.37
C MET A 305 29.18 -2.19 -17.77
N ALA A 306 28.57 -3.33 -17.46
CA ALA A 306 29.14 -4.64 -17.73
C ALA A 306 29.28 -4.91 -19.24
N ASP A 307 28.24 -4.63 -20.02
CA ASP A 307 28.26 -4.87 -21.47
C ASP A 307 29.23 -3.93 -22.19
N GLN A 308 29.23 -2.64 -21.86
CA GLN A 308 30.15 -1.67 -22.49
C GLN A 308 31.61 -2.00 -22.16
N PHE A 309 31.89 -2.41 -20.91
CA PHE A 309 33.21 -2.91 -20.54
C PHE A 309 33.58 -4.18 -21.33
N ASN A 310 32.66 -5.14 -21.46
CA ASN A 310 32.86 -6.34 -22.27
C ASN A 310 33.12 -6.04 -23.75
N GLN A 311 32.47 -5.03 -24.31
CA GLN A 311 32.72 -4.61 -25.70
C GLN A 311 34.14 -4.09 -25.90
N VAL A 312 34.65 -3.26 -24.98
CA VAL A 312 36.05 -2.79 -25.02
C VAL A 312 37.03 -3.95 -24.81
N GLN A 313 36.75 -4.82 -23.83
CA GLN A 313 37.56 -6.00 -23.53
C GLN A 313 37.68 -6.94 -24.75
N ARG A 314 36.56 -7.27 -25.42
CA ARG A 314 36.57 -8.08 -26.64
C ARG A 314 37.31 -7.42 -27.82
N GLY A 315 37.45 -6.10 -27.80
CA GLY A 315 38.21 -5.34 -28.79
C GLY A 315 39.72 -5.36 -28.57
N GLY A 316 40.21 -5.85 -27.43
CA GLY A 316 41.62 -5.87 -27.06
C GLY A 316 42.30 -7.24 -27.19
N ILE A 317 43.60 -7.22 -26.88
CA ILE A 317 44.47 -8.40 -26.79
C ILE A 317 45.02 -8.50 -25.36
N ASP A 318 45.01 -9.70 -24.79
CA ASP A 318 45.51 -9.99 -23.45
C ASP A 318 47.03 -10.25 -23.42
N LEU A 319 47.61 -10.51 -22.25
CA LEU A 319 49.06 -10.78 -22.13
C LEU A 319 49.49 -12.09 -22.80
N ASN A 320 48.56 -13.01 -23.04
CA ASN A 320 48.81 -14.28 -23.71
C ASN A 320 48.80 -14.11 -25.25
N GLY A 321 48.43 -12.93 -25.74
CA GLY A 321 48.29 -12.66 -27.17
C GLY A 321 46.97 -13.17 -27.76
N ASP A 322 45.99 -13.47 -26.90
CA ASP A 322 44.65 -13.91 -27.25
C ASP A 322 43.67 -12.74 -27.23
N LYS A 323 42.57 -12.89 -27.97
CA LYS A 323 41.51 -11.88 -27.98
C LYS A 323 40.79 -11.88 -26.63
N GLY A 324 40.50 -10.70 -26.10
CA GLY A 324 39.81 -10.58 -24.81
C GLY A 324 38.47 -11.33 -24.77
N ALA A 325 38.29 -12.13 -23.73
CA ALA A 325 36.99 -12.70 -23.35
C ALA A 325 36.18 -11.69 -22.54
N ASP A 326 34.86 -11.86 -22.45
CA ASP A 326 34.01 -11.00 -21.62
C ASP A 326 34.55 -10.90 -20.19
N PHE A 327 34.66 -9.67 -19.68
CA PHE A 327 35.17 -9.40 -18.35
C PHE A 327 34.11 -9.67 -17.27
N PHE A 328 32.86 -9.32 -17.55
CA PHE A 328 31.70 -9.56 -16.71
C PHE A 328 30.75 -10.57 -17.37
N THR A 329 30.10 -11.41 -16.58
CA THR A 329 28.97 -12.23 -17.02
C THR A 329 27.69 -11.78 -16.34
N PHE A 330 26.56 -11.92 -17.02
CA PHE A 330 25.21 -11.64 -16.50
C PHE A 330 24.17 -12.36 -17.39
N ASN A 331 22.98 -12.62 -16.85
CA ASN A 331 21.92 -13.29 -17.60
C ASN A 331 21.23 -12.36 -18.60
N GLN A 332 20.70 -12.97 -19.67
CA GLN A 332 19.81 -12.32 -20.62
C GLN A 332 18.44 -12.00 -20.00
N PRO A 333 17.64 -11.11 -20.63
CA PRO A 333 16.28 -10.83 -20.21
C PRO A 333 15.42 -12.08 -20.07
N GLU A 334 14.51 -12.07 -19.11
CA GLU A 334 13.60 -13.20 -18.83
C GLU A 334 12.19 -12.91 -19.36
N VAL A 335 11.52 -13.95 -19.86
CA VAL A 335 10.11 -13.91 -20.26
C VAL A 335 9.27 -14.70 -19.28
N ILE A 336 8.27 -14.04 -18.71
CA ILE A 336 7.25 -14.68 -17.90
C ILE A 336 5.97 -14.77 -18.73
N SER A 337 5.48 -15.99 -18.93
CA SER A 337 4.17 -16.22 -19.58
C SER A 337 3.06 -16.02 -18.57
N SER A 338 2.00 -15.29 -18.94
CA SER A 338 0.88 -15.14 -18.03
C SER A 338 0.16 -16.48 -17.81
N SER A 339 -0.26 -16.75 -16.58
CA SER A 339 -1.06 -17.94 -16.27
C SER A 339 -2.45 -17.94 -16.92
N ASN A 340 -2.90 -16.79 -17.43
CA ASN A 340 -4.13 -16.65 -18.19
C ASN A 340 -3.99 -17.00 -19.68
N ASN A 341 -2.77 -17.23 -20.16
CA ASN A 341 -2.54 -17.55 -21.57
C ASN A 341 -3.16 -18.89 -21.92
N LYS A 342 -3.72 -18.94 -23.13
CA LYS A 342 -4.24 -20.18 -23.73
C LYS A 342 -3.30 -20.71 -24.80
N GLY A 343 -2.48 -19.85 -25.40
CA GLY A 343 -1.45 -20.25 -26.34
C GLY A 343 -0.14 -20.62 -25.67
N THR A 344 0.77 -21.17 -26.47
CA THR A 344 2.09 -21.64 -26.03
C THR A 344 3.23 -21.00 -26.81
N ALA A 345 2.99 -19.79 -27.36
CA ALA A 345 4.00 -19.06 -28.13
C ALA A 345 5.29 -18.91 -27.33
N LYS A 346 6.41 -19.23 -28.00
CA LYS A 346 7.75 -19.08 -27.44
C LYS A 346 8.27 -17.70 -27.79
N ILE A 347 8.72 -16.98 -26.77
CA ILE A 347 9.29 -15.65 -26.89
C ILE A 347 10.69 -15.69 -26.30
N GLU A 348 11.66 -15.24 -27.08
CA GLU A 348 13.03 -15.05 -26.65
C GLU A 348 13.38 -13.57 -26.77
N VAL A 349 14.04 -13.03 -25.76
CA VAL A 349 14.43 -11.62 -25.71
C VAL A 349 15.92 -11.52 -25.44
N GLY A 350 16.57 -10.61 -26.14
CA GLY A 350 17.98 -10.30 -25.98
C GLY A 350 18.26 -8.83 -26.19
N TYR A 351 19.48 -8.41 -25.87
CA TYR A 351 19.91 -7.03 -26.06
C TYR A 351 20.41 -6.81 -27.50
N ALA A 352 19.83 -5.81 -28.16
CA ALA A 352 20.34 -5.25 -29.42
C ALA A 352 21.48 -4.27 -29.15
N ASP A 353 21.25 -3.39 -28.18
CA ASP A 353 22.10 -2.27 -27.79
C ASP A 353 21.76 -1.90 -26.35
N THR A 354 22.66 -2.25 -25.43
CA THR A 354 22.47 -2.00 -23.99
C THR A 354 22.38 -0.51 -23.67
N THR A 355 22.99 0.37 -24.46
CA THR A 355 22.94 1.83 -24.24
C THR A 355 21.55 2.42 -24.44
N GLN A 356 20.65 1.71 -25.12
CA GLN A 356 19.27 2.14 -25.39
C GLN A 356 18.23 1.44 -24.51
N VAL A 357 18.63 0.40 -23.76
CA VAL A 357 17.77 -0.31 -22.82
C VAL A 357 17.23 0.66 -21.77
N LYS A 358 15.92 0.59 -21.49
CA LYS A 358 15.25 1.38 -20.44
C LYS A 358 15.17 0.61 -19.13
N ALA A 359 15.16 1.33 -18.02
CA ALA A 359 14.90 0.78 -16.68
C ALA A 359 13.42 0.42 -16.48
N SER A 360 12.90 -0.53 -17.26
CA SER A 360 11.52 -0.98 -17.17
C SER A 360 11.33 -2.40 -17.67
N ASP A 361 10.35 -3.08 -17.08
CA ASP A 361 9.72 -4.26 -17.66
C ASP A 361 8.79 -3.86 -18.81
N TYR A 362 8.37 -4.84 -19.62
CA TYR A 362 7.41 -4.64 -20.71
C TYR A 362 6.34 -5.73 -20.69
N THR A 363 5.12 -5.35 -21.05
CA THR A 363 4.03 -6.29 -21.30
C THR A 363 3.85 -6.43 -22.81
N LEU A 364 3.95 -7.67 -23.30
CA LEU A 364 3.66 -8.06 -24.68
C LEU A 364 2.30 -8.73 -24.69
N LYS A 365 1.35 -8.16 -25.42
CA LYS A 365 0.00 -8.72 -25.54
C LYS A 365 -0.32 -9.01 -27.01
N PHE A 366 -0.83 -10.21 -27.27
CA PHE A 366 -1.30 -10.59 -28.60
C PHE A 366 -2.75 -10.15 -28.77
N GLU A 367 -2.97 -9.15 -29.65
CA GLU A 367 -4.28 -8.58 -29.92
C GLU A 367 -4.49 -8.35 -31.41
N SER A 368 -5.63 -8.80 -31.93
CA SER A 368 -6.03 -8.62 -33.32
C SER A 368 -4.95 -9.08 -34.32
N GLY A 369 -4.30 -10.21 -34.02
CA GLY A 369 -3.23 -10.77 -34.84
C GLY A 369 -1.88 -10.04 -34.77
N ASN A 370 -1.73 -9.04 -33.89
CA ASN A 370 -0.53 -8.24 -33.72
C ASN A 370 -0.02 -8.29 -32.28
N TRP A 371 1.25 -7.93 -32.08
CA TRP A 371 1.86 -7.82 -30.75
C TRP A 371 1.89 -6.36 -30.32
N ALA A 372 1.13 -6.05 -29.28
CA ALA A 372 1.15 -4.76 -28.62
C ALA A 372 2.17 -4.78 -27.48
N VAL A 373 3.07 -3.79 -27.45
CA VAL A 373 4.10 -3.66 -26.41
C VAL A 373 3.79 -2.45 -25.55
N GLN A 374 3.69 -2.65 -24.24
CA GLN A 374 3.53 -1.57 -23.27
C GLN A 374 4.69 -1.57 -22.28
N ARG A 375 5.33 -0.41 -22.08
CA ARG A 375 6.34 -0.24 -21.05
C ARG A 375 5.68 -0.10 -19.68
N VAL A 376 6.15 -0.85 -18.69
CA VAL A 376 5.50 -0.92 -17.36
C VAL A 376 5.70 0.36 -16.55
N SER A 377 6.87 1.01 -16.64
CA SER A 377 7.26 2.17 -15.83
C SER A 377 6.41 3.43 -16.09
N ASP A 378 6.07 3.70 -17.35
CA ASP A 378 5.37 4.92 -17.78
C ASP A 378 4.05 4.63 -18.51
N LYS A 379 3.70 3.35 -18.68
CA LYS A 379 2.50 2.87 -19.41
C LYS A 379 2.48 3.26 -20.89
N ALA A 380 3.60 3.70 -21.46
CA ALA A 380 3.69 4.06 -22.87
C ALA A 380 3.50 2.83 -23.76
N MET A 381 2.63 2.95 -24.77
CA MET A 381 2.57 1.98 -25.87
C MET A 381 3.78 2.20 -26.78
N ILE A 382 4.60 1.18 -26.94
CA ILE A 382 5.85 1.27 -27.67
C ILE A 382 5.61 0.93 -29.14
N PRO A 383 5.94 1.83 -30.07
CA PRO A 383 5.87 1.53 -31.48
C PRO A 383 6.93 0.48 -31.82
N VAL A 384 6.51 -0.69 -32.27
CA VAL A 384 7.42 -1.78 -32.63
C VAL A 384 7.74 -1.75 -34.11
N LYS A 385 9.02 -1.90 -34.46
CA LYS A 385 9.44 -2.23 -35.82
C LYS A 385 9.45 -3.76 -35.93
N LYS A 386 8.66 -4.29 -36.86
CA LYS A 386 8.62 -5.72 -37.15
C LYS A 386 9.54 -6.03 -38.33
N GLU A 387 10.54 -6.87 -38.09
CA GLU A 387 11.44 -7.42 -39.10
C GLU A 387 11.27 -8.94 -39.12
N GLY A 388 10.36 -9.44 -39.96
CA GLY A 388 9.95 -10.85 -39.90
C GLY A 388 9.25 -11.18 -38.58
N ASP A 389 9.78 -12.14 -37.82
CA ASP A 389 9.28 -12.57 -36.50
C ASP A 389 9.97 -11.87 -35.33
N THR A 390 10.84 -10.90 -35.60
CA THR A 390 11.57 -10.13 -34.59
C THR A 390 10.94 -8.76 -34.41
N LEU A 391 10.69 -8.38 -33.15
CA LEU A 391 10.35 -7.02 -32.74
C LEU A 391 11.60 -6.34 -32.19
N ALA A 392 11.84 -5.08 -32.58
CA ALA A 392 12.94 -4.28 -32.05
C ALA A 392 12.42 -2.96 -31.47
N PHE A 393 12.80 -2.65 -30.23
CA PHE A 393 12.46 -1.43 -29.51
C PHE A 393 13.38 -1.26 -28.29
N ASP A 394 13.63 -0.01 -27.87
CA ASP A 394 14.36 0.31 -26.63
C ASP A 394 15.63 -0.54 -26.39
N GLY A 395 16.45 -0.75 -27.43
CA GLY A 395 17.68 -1.55 -27.32
C GLY A 395 17.49 -3.06 -27.18
N LEU A 396 16.26 -3.57 -27.34
CA LEU A 396 15.90 -4.99 -27.24
C LEU A 396 15.59 -5.58 -28.63
N LYS A 397 15.85 -6.88 -28.77
CA LYS A 397 15.32 -7.72 -29.85
C LYS A 397 14.49 -8.83 -29.24
N VAL A 398 13.26 -8.98 -29.71
CA VAL A 398 12.32 -10.00 -29.23
C VAL A 398 11.94 -10.90 -30.40
N ASN A 399 12.36 -12.16 -30.36
CA ASN A 399 12.01 -13.17 -31.34
C ASN A 399 10.75 -13.89 -30.88
N ILE A 400 9.73 -13.95 -31.73
CA ILE A 400 8.43 -14.51 -31.38
C ILE A 400 8.06 -15.63 -32.34
N ASN A 401 7.94 -16.85 -31.82
CA ASN A 401 7.29 -17.93 -32.55
C ASN A 401 5.77 -17.83 -32.36
N ALA A 402 5.13 -17.07 -33.24
CA ALA A 402 3.71 -16.70 -33.11
C ALA A 402 2.72 -17.80 -33.51
N ALA A 403 3.17 -18.96 -34.02
CA ALA A 403 2.29 -20.02 -34.53
C ALA A 403 1.31 -20.56 -33.47
N GLU A 404 1.74 -20.55 -32.21
CA GLU A 404 0.99 -21.07 -31.05
C GLU A 404 0.35 -19.94 -30.22
N ALA A 405 0.42 -18.68 -30.66
CA ALA A 405 -0.18 -17.55 -29.95
C ALA A 405 -1.72 -17.59 -30.07
N LYS A 406 -2.42 -17.30 -28.97
CA LYS A 406 -3.87 -17.10 -28.93
C LYS A 406 -4.20 -15.67 -28.56
N GLU A 407 -5.34 -15.21 -29.08
CA GLU A 407 -5.86 -13.88 -28.79
C GLU A 407 -5.93 -13.64 -27.28
N HIS A 408 -5.41 -12.49 -26.84
CA HIS A 408 -5.27 -12.06 -25.45
C HIS A 408 -4.19 -12.76 -24.63
N ASP A 409 -3.33 -13.59 -25.22
CA ASP A 409 -2.12 -14.03 -24.55
C ASP A 409 -1.23 -12.83 -24.18
N SER A 410 -0.65 -12.86 -22.99
CA SER A 410 0.17 -11.81 -22.41
C SER A 410 1.46 -12.37 -21.83
N TYR A 411 2.56 -11.64 -22.01
CA TYR A 411 3.89 -12.00 -21.54
C TYR A 411 4.56 -10.80 -20.90
N THR A 412 5.25 -11.00 -19.78
CA THR A 412 6.04 -9.98 -19.11
C THR A 412 7.51 -10.18 -19.43
N LEU A 413 8.13 -9.18 -20.05
CA LEU A 413 9.58 -9.14 -20.28
C LEU A 413 10.26 -8.45 -19.10
N LYS A 414 10.99 -9.24 -18.31
CA LYS A 414 11.86 -8.78 -17.24
C LYS A 414 13.23 -8.47 -17.84
N THR A 415 13.41 -7.23 -18.25
CA THR A 415 14.54 -6.85 -19.12
C THR A 415 15.85 -6.66 -18.38
N VAL A 416 15.80 -6.18 -17.15
CA VAL A 416 17.00 -5.88 -16.36
C VAL A 416 16.97 -6.51 -14.97
N SER A 417 15.81 -6.95 -14.48
CA SER A 417 15.56 -7.24 -13.05
C SER A 417 16.48 -8.27 -12.38
N ASN A 418 17.18 -9.11 -13.15
CA ASN A 418 18.09 -10.16 -12.67
C ASN A 418 19.56 -9.97 -13.08
N VAL A 419 19.91 -8.84 -13.72
CA VAL A 419 21.29 -8.58 -14.17
C VAL A 419 22.25 -8.57 -12.98
N VAL A 420 21.98 -7.77 -11.95
CA VAL A 420 22.86 -7.64 -10.78
C VAL A 420 22.96 -8.95 -9.99
N ALA A 421 21.85 -9.67 -9.83
CA ALA A 421 21.83 -10.95 -9.12
C ALA A 421 22.77 -11.99 -9.75
N THR A 422 22.98 -11.90 -11.07
CA THR A 422 23.79 -12.84 -11.86
C THR A 422 25.10 -12.22 -12.34
N LEU A 423 25.39 -10.97 -11.95
CA LEU A 423 26.58 -10.24 -12.35
C LEU A 423 27.81 -10.83 -11.66
N GLU A 424 28.83 -11.22 -12.43
CA GLU A 424 30.07 -11.77 -11.91
C GLU A 424 31.28 -11.29 -12.71
N VAL A 425 32.46 -11.28 -12.06
CA VAL A 425 33.74 -11.14 -12.78
C VAL A 425 34.10 -12.50 -13.37
N ASN A 426 34.22 -12.54 -14.69
CA ASN A 426 34.46 -13.76 -15.45
C ASN A 426 35.95 -14.14 -15.49
N LEU A 427 36.84 -13.15 -15.58
CA LEU A 427 38.28 -13.39 -15.68
C LEU A 427 38.79 -14.09 -14.41
N LYS A 428 39.57 -15.16 -14.60
CA LYS A 428 40.16 -15.96 -13.50
C LYS A 428 41.64 -15.66 -13.29
N ASP A 429 42.27 -15.03 -14.28
CA ASP A 429 43.67 -14.63 -14.25
C ASP A 429 43.80 -13.19 -14.74
N SER A 430 44.64 -12.40 -14.06
CA SER A 430 44.88 -10.99 -14.35
C SER A 430 45.57 -10.77 -15.71
N SER A 431 46.23 -11.80 -16.24
CA SER A 431 46.80 -11.82 -17.59
C SER A 431 45.76 -11.75 -18.69
N GLN A 432 44.51 -12.15 -18.42
CA GLN A 432 43.40 -12.17 -19.39
C GLN A 432 42.79 -10.78 -19.63
N LEU A 433 43.19 -9.77 -18.85
CA LEU A 433 42.74 -8.39 -19.04
C LEU A 433 43.35 -7.82 -20.33
N ALA A 434 42.51 -7.44 -21.27
CA ALA A 434 42.91 -7.16 -22.65
C ALA A 434 43.30 -5.69 -22.84
N THR A 435 44.49 -5.33 -22.36
CA THR A 435 45.02 -3.95 -22.37
C THR A 435 45.60 -3.54 -23.73
N GLY A 436 46.07 -4.51 -24.52
CA GLY A 436 46.72 -4.27 -25.81
C GLY A 436 45.74 -4.20 -26.97
N THR A 437 46.23 -3.76 -28.13
CA THR A 437 45.43 -3.70 -29.38
C THR A 437 46.01 -4.50 -30.53
N VAL A 438 47.30 -4.89 -30.44
CA VAL A 438 48.00 -5.61 -31.50
C VAL A 438 48.69 -6.84 -30.92
N LYS A 439 48.45 -8.00 -31.53
CA LYS A 439 49.14 -9.24 -31.17
C LYS A 439 50.65 -9.09 -31.39
N GLY A 440 51.44 -9.36 -30.35
CA GLY A 440 52.91 -9.29 -30.41
C GLY A 440 53.51 -7.90 -30.17
N ALA A 441 52.72 -6.89 -29.77
CA ALA A 441 53.23 -5.57 -29.38
C ALA A 441 53.99 -5.56 -28.05
N GLY A 442 54.02 -6.69 -27.33
CA GLY A 442 54.66 -6.83 -26.02
C GLY A 442 53.67 -6.60 -24.86
N PRO A 443 54.06 -6.98 -23.64
CA PRO A 443 53.20 -6.92 -22.45
C PRO A 443 52.87 -5.49 -21.99
N SER A 444 53.60 -4.49 -22.49
CA SER A 444 53.40 -3.07 -22.17
C SER A 444 52.39 -2.36 -23.07
N ASP A 445 51.81 -3.03 -24.08
CA ASP A 445 50.76 -2.43 -24.91
C ASP A 445 49.49 -2.18 -24.07
N ASN A 446 49.14 -0.89 -23.96
CA ASN A 446 48.06 -0.38 -23.14
C ASN A 446 47.01 0.41 -23.94
N ARG A 447 47.09 0.41 -25.28
CA ARG A 447 46.25 1.28 -26.13
C ARG A 447 44.74 0.99 -26.01
N ASN A 448 44.34 -0.18 -25.51
CA ASN A 448 42.93 -0.46 -25.25
C ASN A 448 42.44 0.15 -23.93
N MET A 449 43.34 0.51 -23.02
CA MET A 449 43.02 1.15 -21.73
C MET A 449 42.41 2.53 -21.90
N GLU A 450 42.84 3.30 -22.90
CA GLU A 450 42.23 4.60 -23.22
C GLU A 450 40.72 4.44 -23.50
N LYS A 451 40.31 3.35 -24.15
CA LYS A 451 38.89 3.06 -24.42
C LYS A 451 38.15 2.67 -23.15
N PHE A 452 38.77 1.91 -22.25
CA PHE A 452 38.17 1.60 -20.96
C PHE A 452 37.94 2.87 -20.14
N LEU A 453 38.94 3.73 -20.03
CA LEU A 453 38.84 4.98 -19.26
C LEU A 453 37.78 5.93 -19.83
N LYS A 454 37.64 6.02 -21.15
CA LYS A 454 36.58 6.82 -21.80
C LYS A 454 35.16 6.42 -21.40
N LEU A 455 34.92 5.15 -21.06
CA LEU A 455 33.60 4.70 -20.62
C LEU A 455 33.10 5.43 -19.37
N GLN A 456 34.00 5.96 -18.53
CA GLN A 456 33.63 6.68 -17.30
C GLN A 456 32.83 7.95 -17.60
N ASP A 457 33.22 8.68 -18.65
CA ASP A 457 32.67 10.00 -19.00
C ASP A 457 31.63 9.95 -20.12
N GLU A 458 31.58 8.85 -20.88
CA GLU A 458 30.63 8.69 -21.96
C GLU A 458 29.18 8.59 -21.48
N ARG A 459 28.26 9.13 -22.30
CA ARG A 459 26.82 9.17 -22.01
C ARG A 459 26.16 7.85 -22.45
N LEU A 460 26.48 6.77 -21.78
CA LEU A 460 26.10 5.41 -22.18
C LEU A 460 24.72 4.99 -21.68
N VAL A 461 24.28 5.46 -20.52
CA VAL A 461 22.98 5.09 -19.97
C VAL A 461 21.88 5.86 -20.70
N GLU A 462 21.07 5.15 -21.48
CA GLU A 462 20.04 5.69 -22.39
C GLU A 462 20.55 6.72 -23.42
N GLY A 463 21.86 6.70 -23.73
CA GLY A 463 22.51 7.73 -24.56
C GLY A 463 22.58 9.12 -23.90
N LYS A 464 22.30 9.22 -22.60
CA LYS A 464 22.03 10.49 -21.90
C LYS A 464 22.87 10.73 -20.66
N SER A 465 23.39 9.69 -20.02
CA SER A 465 24.08 9.86 -18.74
C SER A 465 25.30 8.95 -18.66
N SER A 466 26.35 9.44 -18.02
CA SER A 466 27.45 8.59 -17.54
C SER A 466 26.98 7.73 -16.37
N PHE A 467 27.79 6.75 -15.96
CA PHE A 467 27.45 5.87 -14.84
C PHE A 467 27.23 6.63 -13.53
N ALA A 468 28.13 7.57 -13.21
CA ALA A 468 28.04 8.38 -12.00
C ALA A 468 26.81 9.31 -12.01
N SER A 469 26.51 9.96 -13.14
CA SER A 469 25.35 10.84 -13.26
C SER A 469 24.03 10.08 -13.26
N ALA A 470 23.99 8.87 -13.83
CA ALA A 470 22.83 7.98 -13.77
C ALA A 470 22.54 7.54 -12.33
N TYR A 471 23.55 7.10 -11.58
CA TYR A 471 23.38 6.74 -10.16
C TYR A 471 22.98 7.94 -9.30
N ALA A 472 23.61 9.11 -9.50
CA ALA A 472 23.24 10.33 -8.79
C ALA A 472 21.78 10.75 -9.06
N SER A 473 21.32 10.57 -10.31
CA SER A 473 19.92 10.83 -10.69
C SER A 473 18.97 9.85 -10.01
N LEU A 474 19.32 8.56 -9.91
CA LEU A 474 18.56 7.57 -9.16
C LEU A 474 18.42 7.98 -7.68
N VAL A 475 19.53 8.29 -7.00
CA VAL A 475 19.52 8.73 -5.59
C VAL A 475 18.67 9.99 -5.42
N SER A 476 18.83 10.98 -6.30
CA SER A 476 18.06 12.23 -6.26
C SER A 476 16.56 12.01 -6.48
N ARG A 477 16.18 11.13 -7.43
CA ARG A 477 14.78 10.78 -7.70
C ARG A 477 14.14 10.09 -6.51
N VAL A 478 14.82 9.13 -5.91
CA VAL A 478 14.31 8.44 -4.71
C VAL A 478 14.18 9.42 -3.55
N GLY A 479 15.21 10.22 -3.25
CA GLY A 479 15.16 11.19 -2.14
C GLY A 479 14.09 12.27 -2.31
N SER A 480 13.94 12.81 -3.52
CA SER A 480 12.87 13.78 -3.81
C SER A 480 11.47 13.17 -3.71
N ASN A 481 11.29 11.93 -4.17
CA ASN A 481 10.01 11.23 -4.04
C ASN A 481 9.71 10.89 -2.56
N THR A 482 10.71 10.48 -1.79
CA THR A 482 10.60 10.26 -0.34
C THR A 482 10.11 11.53 0.36
N HIS A 483 10.75 12.67 0.11
CA HIS A 483 10.34 13.94 0.72
C HIS A 483 8.91 14.32 0.32
N LYS A 484 8.56 14.18 -0.98
CA LYS A 484 7.20 14.45 -1.48
C LYS A 484 6.15 13.60 -0.78
N ILE A 485 6.39 12.29 -0.65
CA ILE A 485 5.44 11.36 0.00
C ILE A 485 5.37 11.63 1.50
N GLN A 486 6.50 11.92 2.16
CA GLN A 486 6.51 12.25 3.59
C GLN A 486 5.70 13.52 3.88
N THR A 487 5.93 14.61 3.16
CA THR A 487 5.15 15.85 3.32
C THR A 487 3.67 15.61 3.04
N SER A 488 3.34 14.78 2.03
CA SER A 488 1.96 14.41 1.73
C SER A 488 1.32 13.60 2.87
N ALA A 489 2.06 12.65 3.46
CA ALA A 489 1.60 11.84 4.58
C ALA A 489 1.37 12.70 5.83
N GLU A 490 2.31 13.59 6.18
CA GLU A 490 2.21 14.53 7.29
C GLU A 490 0.99 15.45 7.13
N THR A 491 0.85 16.08 5.96
CA THR A 491 -0.28 16.97 5.64
C THR A 491 -1.61 16.22 5.76
N GLN A 492 -1.71 15.03 5.16
CA GLN A 492 -2.92 14.22 5.25
C GLN A 492 -3.19 13.75 6.69
N GLY A 493 -2.15 13.54 7.50
CA GLY A 493 -2.26 13.22 8.91
C GLY A 493 -2.88 14.35 9.74
N GLU A 494 -2.52 15.60 9.46
CA GLU A 494 -3.15 16.77 10.09
C GLU A 494 -4.63 16.91 9.71
N ILE A 495 -5.00 16.63 8.45
CA ILE A 495 -6.40 16.59 8.01
C ILE A 495 -7.18 15.52 8.81
N VAL A 496 -6.59 14.32 8.98
CA VAL A 496 -7.19 13.26 9.78
C VAL A 496 -7.38 13.71 11.23
N LYS A 497 -6.38 14.36 11.85
CA LYS A 497 -6.49 14.89 13.22
C LYS A 497 -7.63 15.91 13.35
N GLN A 498 -7.74 16.84 12.40
CA GLN A 498 -8.80 17.85 12.39
C GLN A 498 -10.19 17.22 12.25
N LEU A 499 -10.35 16.24 11.36
CA LEU A 499 -11.61 15.53 11.17
C LEU A 499 -11.96 14.65 12.38
N LYS A 500 -10.97 14.02 13.02
CA LYS A 500 -11.16 13.30 14.29
C LYS A 500 -11.62 14.22 15.41
N SER A 501 -11.01 15.41 15.54
CA SER A 501 -11.45 16.41 16.52
C SER A 501 -12.87 16.92 16.25
N THR A 502 -13.20 17.18 14.98
CA THR A 502 -14.55 17.58 14.55
C THR A 502 -15.56 16.47 14.87
N HIS A 503 -15.24 15.22 14.52
CA HIS A 503 -16.04 14.06 14.87
C HIS A 503 -16.26 13.95 16.38
N GLN A 504 -15.21 14.10 17.19
CA GLN A 504 -15.32 14.05 18.66
C GLN A 504 -16.19 15.19 19.22
N SER A 505 -16.16 16.38 18.62
CA SER A 505 -17.00 17.50 19.08
C SER A 505 -18.51 17.30 18.83
N ILE A 506 -18.86 16.47 17.84
CA ILE A 506 -20.26 16.21 17.47
C ILE A 506 -20.78 14.93 18.12
N SER A 507 -19.97 13.88 18.07
CA SER A 507 -20.36 12.52 18.46
C SER A 507 -19.73 12.06 19.77
N GLY A 508 -18.70 12.73 20.25
CA GLY A 508 -17.96 12.34 21.44
C GLY A 508 -18.61 12.83 22.74
N VAL A 509 -18.07 12.34 23.85
CA VAL A 509 -18.50 12.73 25.20
C VAL A 509 -17.72 13.94 25.69
N ASN A 510 -18.42 14.99 26.09
CA ASN A 510 -17.86 16.12 26.82
C ASN A 510 -18.22 16.00 28.31
N LEU A 511 -17.21 15.83 29.16
CA LEU A 511 -17.41 15.60 30.60
C LEU A 511 -18.09 16.78 31.31
N ASP A 512 -17.88 18.01 30.85
CA ASP A 512 -18.52 19.19 31.42
C ASP A 512 -20.02 19.20 31.10
N ASP A 513 -20.38 18.86 29.86
CA ASP A 513 -21.78 18.73 29.45
C ASP A 513 -22.46 17.57 30.19
N GLU A 514 -21.79 16.41 30.31
CA GLU A 514 -22.30 15.28 31.09
C GLU A 514 -22.48 15.62 32.57
N TYR A 515 -21.59 16.43 33.15
CA TYR A 515 -21.73 16.88 34.54
C TYR A 515 -22.96 17.78 34.74
N ILE A 516 -23.18 18.73 33.84
CA ILE A 516 -24.37 19.61 33.86
C ILE A 516 -25.64 18.78 33.70
N GLU A 517 -25.64 17.83 32.77
CA GLU A 517 -26.75 16.90 32.53
C GLU A 517 -27.04 16.03 33.76
N LEU A 518 -25.99 15.51 34.41
CA LEU A 518 -26.12 14.74 35.65
C LEU A 518 -26.78 15.58 36.75
N GLN A 519 -26.32 16.82 36.96
CA GLN A 519 -26.93 17.71 37.95
C GLN A 519 -28.38 18.02 37.62
N ARG A 520 -28.69 18.26 36.34
CA ARG A 520 -30.05 18.52 35.87
C ARG A 520 -30.96 17.33 36.19
N PHE A 521 -30.55 16.11 35.89
CA PHE A 521 -31.34 14.92 36.17
C PHE A 521 -31.43 14.59 37.67
N GLN A 522 -30.40 14.87 38.47
CA GLN A 522 -30.47 14.78 39.92
C GLN A 522 -31.49 15.76 40.52
N GLN A 523 -31.48 17.03 40.07
CA GLN A 523 -32.48 18.02 40.49
C GLN A 523 -33.89 17.62 40.05
N TYR A 524 -34.03 17.11 38.82
CA TYR A 524 -35.30 16.60 38.30
C TYR A 524 -35.83 15.42 39.12
N TYR A 525 -34.97 14.48 39.50
CA TYR A 525 -35.29 13.38 40.40
C TYR A 525 -35.77 13.88 41.77
N LEU A 526 -35.01 14.78 42.41
CA LEU A 526 -35.32 15.34 43.72
C LEU A 526 -36.64 16.14 43.72
N ALA A 527 -36.92 16.87 42.64
CA ALA A 527 -38.18 17.60 42.47
C ALA A 527 -39.37 16.63 42.46
N ASN A 528 -39.30 15.56 41.68
CA ASN A 528 -40.36 14.54 41.65
C ASN A 528 -40.49 13.78 42.98
N ALA A 529 -39.37 13.48 43.66
CA ALA A 529 -39.39 12.87 44.99
C ALA A 529 -40.09 13.74 46.04
N ARG A 530 -39.88 15.06 46.02
CA ARG A 530 -40.59 16.01 46.89
C ARG A 530 -42.09 16.06 46.60
N VAL A 531 -42.49 15.96 45.33
CA VAL A 531 -43.90 15.87 44.93
C VAL A 531 -44.56 14.63 45.53
N ILE A 532 -43.88 13.47 45.48
CA ILE A 532 -44.37 12.23 46.14
C ILE A 532 -44.51 12.45 47.64
N GLN A 533 -43.48 12.99 48.31
CA GLN A 533 -43.51 13.21 49.75
C GLN A 533 -44.69 14.10 50.16
N THR A 534 -44.91 15.19 49.44
CA THR A 534 -46.01 16.14 49.72
C THR A 534 -47.38 15.51 49.44
N ALA A 535 -47.50 14.72 48.37
CA ALA A 535 -48.72 13.98 48.05
C ALA A 535 -49.06 12.95 49.14
N THR A 536 -48.06 12.23 49.68
CA THR A 536 -48.23 11.29 50.80
C THR A 536 -48.67 12.03 52.06
N THR A 537 -48.00 13.14 52.42
CA THR A 537 -48.41 13.96 53.59
C THR A 537 -49.83 14.50 53.46
N MET A 538 -50.24 14.95 52.26
CA MET A 538 -51.62 15.38 52.03
C MET A 538 -52.62 14.22 52.15
N PHE A 539 -52.26 13.03 51.66
CA PHE A 539 -53.10 11.84 51.76
C PHE A 539 -53.27 11.40 53.21
N ASP A 540 -52.18 11.36 53.98
CA ASP A 540 -52.19 11.03 55.41
C ASP A 540 -52.99 12.05 56.22
N ALA A 541 -52.86 13.35 55.90
CA ALA A 541 -53.64 14.40 56.54
C ALA A 541 -55.16 14.24 56.26
N ILE A 542 -55.55 13.87 55.04
CA ILE A 542 -56.95 13.59 54.70
C ILE A 542 -57.47 12.35 55.44
N LEU A 543 -56.65 11.30 55.56
CA LEU A 543 -57.01 10.11 56.32
C LEU A 543 -57.14 10.37 57.82
N ALA A 544 -56.31 11.26 58.38
CA ALA A 544 -56.37 11.67 59.78
C ALA A 544 -57.57 12.57 60.13
N ILE A 545 -58.28 13.12 59.12
CA ILE A 545 -59.51 13.91 59.29
C ILE A 545 -60.77 13.01 59.37
N ARG A 546 -60.63 11.69 59.24
CA ARG A 546 -61.72 10.72 59.40
C ARG A 546 -61.84 10.15 60.81
#